data_AF-A0AA38WVT6-F1
#
_entry.id   AF-A0AA38WVT6-F1
#
_cell.length_a   1.000
_cell.length_b   1.000
_cell.length_c   1.000
_cell.angle_alpha   90.00
_cell.angle_beta   90.00
_cell.angle_gamma   90.00
#
_symmetry.space_group_name_H-M   'P 1'
#
loop_
_entity.id
_entity.type
_entity.pdbx_description
1 polymer ?
#
loop_
_entity_poly.entity_id
_entity_poly.type
_entity_poly.pdbx_seq_one_letter_code
_entity_poly.pdbx_strand_id
1 'polypeptide(L)'
;MWVKKNEVVVVGGSGRWMVVGKEEEGEKLKPQKTEVIEWAKVIGCSSGALPFTYLGLSVGVSMKRVNHWEKVIDKINNKLLGWKAKWISFGGRLNLVKSVLSSIPLYYFSMFHALGGPESGEGNFRVKAWVKWDKVLGSFEEGGPNIGSLRDMNWCLVGKWWWRFLNESRALWHSIIVSIYGENGGLELGVGGRCIGSSVWSSVIKIGGLLDNVGCRFSSSFEKVVGDGLSTKFWVDRWTKFPRLFQLDICKEALVADRGSVIGKEGVWSWKWRRDPRGREVSELEEFCRILESYKPNLLGAYKFAWKLTPFEGFSNRLRWEKVGGRVEGGRGEATRWVKAIPTKVNVFFWRASLDRLPCRVLLDKYGVDLDPILCPMCNRESESTSHVKK
;
A
#
# COMPACT_ATOMS: atom_id res chain seq x y z
N MET A 1 -7.37 18.12 -1.28
CA MET A 1 -6.77 17.91 0.05
C MET A 1 -5.31 18.38 0.09
N TRP A 2 -4.99 19.43 -0.68
CA TRP A 2 -3.66 20.02 -0.79
C TRP A 2 -3.87 21.47 -0.40
N VAL A 3 -3.54 21.82 0.84
CA VAL A 3 -3.66 23.20 1.32
C VAL A 3 -2.29 23.63 1.77
N LYS A 4 -1.75 24.66 1.13
CA LYS A 4 -0.45 25.24 1.46
C LYS A 4 -0.59 26.14 2.69
N LYS A 5 0.55 26.41 3.35
CA LYS A 5 0.61 27.19 4.59
C LYS A 5 0.04 28.62 4.46
N ASN A 6 0.00 29.16 3.25
CA ASN A 6 -0.46 30.52 2.94
C ASN A 6 -1.89 30.56 2.38
N GLU A 7 -2.60 29.44 2.34
CA GLU A 7 -3.95 29.38 1.80
C GLU A 7 -4.99 29.32 2.93
N VAL A 8 -6.18 29.88 2.69
CA VAL A 8 -7.32 29.90 3.61
C VAL A 8 -8.47 29.11 3.00
N VAL A 9 -9.35 28.55 3.83
CA VAL A 9 -10.45 27.71 3.36
C VAL A 9 -11.75 28.45 3.46
N VAL A 10 -12.57 28.38 2.42
CA VAL A 10 -13.94 28.87 2.39
C VAL A 10 -14.86 27.66 2.28
N VAL A 11 -15.89 27.60 3.13
CA VAL A 11 -16.80 26.46 3.26
C VAL A 11 -18.20 26.86 2.81
N GLY A 12 -18.75 26.15 1.84
CA GLY A 12 -20.13 26.31 1.38
C GLY A 12 -21.11 25.43 2.16
N GLY A 13 -22.37 25.85 2.22
CA GLY A 13 -23.43 25.18 3.01
C GLY A 13 -23.76 23.74 2.61
N SER A 14 -23.32 23.26 1.43
CA SER A 14 -23.59 21.91 0.91
C SER A 14 -22.44 20.91 1.14
N GLY A 15 -21.53 21.18 2.07
CA GLY A 15 -20.36 20.31 2.34
C GLY A 15 -19.26 20.41 1.28
N ARG A 16 -19.34 21.41 0.40
CA ARG A 16 -18.25 21.79 -0.51
C ARG A 16 -17.36 22.80 0.18
N TRP A 17 -16.07 22.71 -0.07
CA TRP A 17 -15.10 23.67 0.43
C TRP A 17 -14.06 23.95 -0.64
N MET A 18 -13.49 25.13 -0.61
CA MET A 18 -12.45 25.57 -1.52
C MET A 18 -11.31 26.21 -0.76
N VAL A 19 -10.15 26.22 -1.40
CA VAL A 19 -8.92 26.77 -0.87
C VAL A 19 -8.63 28.03 -1.67
N VAL A 20 -8.41 29.13 -0.96
CA VAL A 20 -8.18 30.44 -1.55
C VAL A 20 -6.81 30.93 -1.08
N GLY A 21 -5.96 31.29 -2.02
CA GLY A 21 -4.66 31.92 -1.78
C GLY A 21 -4.65 33.32 -2.36
N LYS A 22 -3.78 34.18 -1.84
CA LYS A 22 -3.52 35.51 -2.39
C LYS A 22 -2.23 35.47 -3.20
N GLU A 23 -2.22 36.08 -4.37
CA GLU A 23 -1.02 36.20 -5.22
C GLU A 23 -0.91 37.66 -5.68
N GLU A 24 0.16 38.34 -5.27
CA GLU A 24 0.49 39.72 -5.68
C GLU A 24 1.91 39.70 -6.25
N GLU A 25 2.12 40.32 -7.43
CA GLU A 25 3.42 40.41 -8.11
C GLU A 25 4.17 39.07 -8.28
N GLY A 26 3.43 37.95 -8.35
CA GLY A 26 3.98 36.60 -8.45
C GLY A 26 4.39 35.96 -7.11
N GLU A 27 4.22 36.66 -5.99
CA GLU A 27 4.43 36.13 -4.65
C GLU A 27 3.12 35.64 -4.01
N LYS A 28 3.17 34.45 -3.40
CA LYS A 28 2.01 33.82 -2.73
C LYS A 28 1.91 34.30 -1.28
N LEU A 29 1.05 35.27 -1.05
CA LEU A 29 0.77 35.86 0.26
C LEU A 29 -0.36 35.12 0.97
N LYS A 30 -0.36 35.23 2.31
CA LYS A 30 -1.47 34.73 3.12
C LYS A 30 -2.56 35.81 3.17
N PRO A 31 -3.80 35.52 2.73
CA PRO A 31 -4.86 36.51 2.74
C PRO A 31 -5.25 36.90 4.17
N GLN A 32 -5.59 38.17 4.35
CA GLN A 32 -6.07 38.69 5.62
C GLN A 32 -7.48 38.16 5.91
N LYS A 33 -7.84 38.06 7.21
CA LYS A 33 -9.16 37.53 7.60
C LYS A 33 -10.33 38.32 7.00
N THR A 34 -10.18 39.63 6.86
CA THR A 34 -11.17 40.55 6.27
C THR A 34 -11.41 40.24 4.79
N GLU A 35 -10.33 40.12 4.00
CA GLU A 35 -10.37 39.75 2.58
C GLU A 35 -11.09 38.40 2.38
N VAL A 36 -10.77 37.40 3.21
CA VAL A 36 -11.40 36.07 3.14
C VAL A 36 -12.91 36.14 3.40
N ILE A 37 -13.36 37.00 4.33
CA ILE A 37 -14.79 37.18 4.62
C ILE A 37 -15.49 37.83 3.42
N GLU A 38 -14.87 38.82 2.79
CA GLU A 38 -15.42 39.47 1.59
C GLU A 38 -15.51 38.50 0.41
N TRP A 39 -14.45 37.75 0.14
CA TRP A 39 -14.45 36.73 -0.91
C TRP A 39 -15.48 35.63 -0.63
N ALA A 40 -15.62 35.20 0.63
CA ALA A 40 -16.63 34.23 1.02
C ALA A 40 -18.05 34.76 0.77
N LYS A 41 -18.32 36.03 1.07
CA LYS A 41 -19.61 36.68 0.77
C LYS A 41 -19.93 36.69 -0.72
N VAL A 42 -18.97 37.05 -1.57
CA VAL A 42 -19.15 37.09 -3.04
C VAL A 42 -19.51 35.70 -3.59
N ILE A 43 -18.90 34.65 -3.04
CA ILE A 43 -19.10 33.26 -3.48
C ILE A 43 -20.34 32.61 -2.79
N GLY A 44 -21.00 33.31 -1.87
CA GLY A 44 -22.12 32.77 -1.09
C GLY A 44 -21.73 31.66 -0.12
N CYS A 45 -20.51 31.71 0.41
CA CYS A 45 -19.94 30.75 1.35
C CYS A 45 -19.56 31.40 2.69
N SER A 46 -19.22 30.58 3.70
CA SER A 46 -18.71 31.04 4.99
C SER A 46 -17.18 30.92 5.05
N SER A 47 -16.53 31.85 5.75
CA SER A 47 -15.08 31.77 5.98
C SER A 47 -14.76 30.62 6.95
N GLY A 48 -13.76 29.82 6.61
CA GLY A 48 -13.28 28.70 7.42
C GLY A 48 -11.81 28.87 7.81
N ALA A 49 -11.34 28.06 8.76
CA ALA A 49 -9.96 28.05 9.21
C ALA A 49 -9.38 26.63 9.17
N LEU A 50 -8.07 26.55 8.92
CA LEU A 50 -7.31 25.31 9.09
C LEU A 50 -6.77 25.22 10.52
N PRO A 51 -6.72 24.01 11.12
CA PRO A 51 -7.24 22.76 10.59
C PRO A 51 -8.74 22.55 10.86
N PHE A 52 -9.44 21.84 9.97
CA PHE A 52 -10.85 21.46 10.17
C PHE A 52 -11.07 19.97 9.87
N THR A 53 -12.20 19.41 10.31
CA THR A 53 -12.53 18.00 10.07
C THR A 53 -13.50 17.88 8.89
N TYR A 54 -13.13 17.08 7.89
CA TYR A 54 -13.96 16.76 6.73
C TYR A 54 -14.10 15.25 6.59
N LEU A 55 -15.35 14.74 6.65
CA LEU A 55 -15.64 13.30 6.58
C LEU A 55 -14.82 12.44 7.56
N GLY A 56 -14.45 13.01 8.72
CA GLY A 56 -13.64 12.33 9.73
C GLY A 56 -12.12 12.40 9.50
N LEU A 57 -11.64 13.15 8.49
CA LEU A 57 -10.23 13.48 8.26
C LEU A 57 -9.94 14.92 8.70
N SER A 58 -8.84 15.13 9.43
CA SER A 58 -8.35 16.48 9.72
C SER A 58 -7.59 17.04 8.51
N VAL A 59 -8.18 18.03 7.86
CA VAL A 59 -7.60 18.75 6.72
C VAL A 59 -6.74 19.91 7.22
N GLY A 60 -5.57 20.10 6.61
CA GLY A 60 -4.58 21.13 7.03
C GLY A 60 -3.59 20.67 8.10
N VAL A 61 -3.65 19.40 8.49
CA VAL A 61 -2.74 18.78 9.46
C VAL A 61 -1.82 17.78 8.76
N SER A 62 -0.54 17.75 9.15
CA SER A 62 0.40 16.76 8.62
C SER A 62 0.19 15.41 9.30
N MET A 63 -0.46 14.47 8.61
CA MET A 63 -0.62 13.07 9.07
C MET A 63 0.70 12.28 9.12
N LYS A 64 1.86 12.93 8.93
CA LYS A 64 3.18 12.33 9.18
C LYS A 64 3.56 12.28 10.66
N ARG A 65 2.89 13.07 11.52
CA ARG A 65 3.19 13.10 12.96
C ARG A 65 2.30 12.12 13.70
N VAL A 66 2.88 11.38 14.63
CA VAL A 66 2.20 10.36 15.46
C VAL A 66 1.01 10.94 16.22
N ASN A 67 1.15 12.13 16.80
CA ASN A 67 0.11 12.77 17.62
C ASN A 67 -1.21 12.98 16.87
N HIS A 68 -1.19 13.12 15.54
CA HIS A 68 -2.42 13.30 14.75
C HIS A 68 -3.15 11.99 14.45
N TRP A 69 -2.49 10.85 14.68
CA TRP A 69 -3.12 9.53 14.62
C TRP A 69 -3.84 9.17 15.92
N GLU A 70 -3.64 9.90 17.02
CA GLU A 70 -4.28 9.62 18.32
C GLU A 70 -5.80 9.48 18.20
N LYS A 71 -6.49 10.41 17.51
CA LYS A 71 -7.94 10.31 17.30
C LYS A 71 -8.37 9.04 16.57
N VAL A 72 -7.55 8.57 15.63
CA VAL A 72 -7.81 7.33 14.88
C VAL A 72 -7.56 6.11 15.77
N ILE A 73 -6.46 6.14 16.55
CA ILE A 73 -6.11 5.13 17.54
C ILE A 73 -7.21 5.04 18.61
N ASP A 74 -7.70 6.16 19.12
CA ASP A 74 -8.79 6.22 20.08
C ASP A 74 -10.10 5.66 19.49
N LYS A 75 -10.37 5.93 18.22
CA LYS A 75 -11.53 5.32 17.53
C LYS A 75 -11.39 3.81 17.43
N ILE A 76 -10.20 3.30 17.12
CA ILE A 76 -9.89 1.86 17.11
C ILE A 76 -10.02 1.29 18.53
N ASN A 77 -9.43 1.95 19.52
CA ASN A 77 -9.48 1.57 20.92
C ASN A 77 -10.91 1.55 21.45
N ASN A 78 -11.73 2.57 21.20
CA ASN A 78 -13.14 2.59 21.61
C ASN A 78 -13.93 1.45 20.96
N LYS A 79 -13.66 1.17 19.67
CA LYS A 79 -14.20 0.01 18.95
C LYS A 79 -13.64 -1.33 19.43
N LEU A 80 -12.61 -1.39 20.27
CA LEU A 80 -12.08 -2.62 20.85
C LEU A 80 -12.39 -2.73 22.35
N LEU A 81 -12.45 -1.61 23.07
CA LEU A 81 -12.75 -1.45 24.48
C LEU A 81 -14.24 -1.63 24.79
N GLY A 82 -15.14 -1.22 23.88
CA GLY A 82 -16.57 -1.50 23.99
C GLY A 82 -16.90 -3.00 24.09
N TRP A 83 -15.91 -3.86 23.84
CA TRP A 83 -16.02 -5.32 23.76
C TRP A 83 -15.23 -6.03 24.85
N LYS A 84 -14.84 -5.35 25.94
CA LYS A 84 -14.27 -5.94 27.16
C LYS A 84 -15.20 -6.94 27.89
N ALA A 85 -16.18 -7.52 27.19
CA ALA A 85 -17.15 -8.42 27.75
C ALA A 85 -16.54 -9.80 27.99
N LYS A 86 -16.65 -10.20 29.26
CA LYS A 86 -16.38 -11.48 29.93
C LYS A 86 -16.74 -12.78 29.15
N TRP A 87 -17.40 -12.69 27.98
CA TRP A 87 -18.09 -13.77 27.28
C TRP A 87 -17.57 -14.07 25.85
N ILE A 88 -16.68 -13.25 25.29
CA ILE A 88 -16.16 -13.50 23.92
C ILE A 88 -14.95 -14.43 23.97
N SER A 89 -15.07 -15.56 23.27
CA SER A 89 -13.96 -16.51 23.05
C SER A 89 -12.77 -15.83 22.37
N PHE A 90 -11.56 -16.35 22.57
CA PHE A 90 -10.38 -15.75 21.94
C PHE A 90 -10.48 -15.74 20.40
N GLY A 91 -11.01 -16.80 19.79
CA GLY A 91 -11.28 -16.83 18.35
C GLY A 91 -12.24 -15.72 17.89
N GLY A 92 -13.25 -15.41 18.70
CA GLY A 92 -14.14 -14.27 18.47
C GLY A 92 -13.41 -12.92 18.56
N ARG A 93 -12.53 -12.75 19.56
CA ARG A 93 -11.71 -11.53 19.69
C ARG A 93 -10.76 -11.37 18.51
N LEU A 94 -10.13 -12.45 18.05
CA LEU A 94 -9.25 -12.44 16.88
C LEU A 94 -10.01 -11.98 15.62
N ASN A 95 -11.19 -12.55 15.36
CA ASN A 95 -12.01 -12.15 14.21
C ASN A 95 -12.49 -10.70 14.32
N LEU A 96 -12.82 -10.23 15.53
CA LEU A 96 -13.21 -8.85 15.77
C LEU A 96 -12.05 -7.88 15.50
N VAL A 97 -10.85 -8.18 16.03
CA VAL A 97 -9.64 -7.40 15.76
C VAL A 97 -9.39 -7.33 14.26
N LYS A 98 -9.44 -8.46 13.54
CA LYS A 98 -9.30 -8.47 12.08
C LYS A 98 -10.34 -7.58 11.39
N SER A 99 -11.60 -7.63 11.80
CA SER A 99 -12.68 -6.81 11.23
C SER A 99 -12.46 -5.30 11.47
N VAL A 100 -12.11 -4.92 12.71
CA VAL A 100 -11.86 -3.52 13.07
C VAL A 100 -10.62 -2.97 12.36
N LEU A 101 -9.52 -3.72 12.38
CA LEU A 101 -8.26 -3.32 11.73
C LEU A 101 -8.34 -3.36 10.20
N SER A 102 -9.24 -4.15 9.60
CA SER A 102 -9.44 -4.13 8.14
C SER A 102 -10.32 -2.98 7.67
N SER A 103 -11.17 -2.42 8.53
CA SER A 103 -12.19 -1.43 8.12
C SER A 103 -11.81 0.01 8.47
N ILE A 104 -11.37 0.28 9.71
CA ILE A 104 -11.08 1.65 10.16
C ILE A 104 -9.80 2.21 9.54
N PRO A 105 -8.65 1.52 9.64
CA PRO A 105 -7.40 2.01 9.06
C PRO A 105 -7.46 2.17 7.55
N LEU A 106 -8.23 1.34 6.83
CA LEU A 106 -8.30 1.35 5.37
C LEU A 106 -8.64 2.72 4.79
N TYR A 107 -9.57 3.46 5.42
CA TYR A 107 -9.92 4.81 5.00
C TYR A 107 -8.72 5.77 5.07
N TYR A 108 -8.00 5.78 6.18
CA TYR A 108 -6.88 6.70 6.43
C TYR A 108 -5.59 6.26 5.72
N PHE A 109 -5.27 4.97 5.77
CA PHE A 109 -4.08 4.37 5.20
C PHE A 109 -4.10 4.33 3.69
N SER A 110 -5.28 4.37 3.07
CA SER A 110 -5.36 4.57 1.63
C SER A 110 -4.74 5.89 1.21
N MET A 111 -4.77 6.94 2.03
CA MET A 111 -4.42 8.30 1.61
C MET A 111 -3.09 8.81 2.19
N PHE A 112 -2.75 8.39 3.41
CA PHE A 112 -1.61 8.94 4.15
C PHE A 112 -0.57 7.88 4.48
N HIS A 113 0.69 8.17 4.22
CA HIS A 113 1.82 7.38 4.72
C HIS A 113 2.02 7.65 6.22
N ALA A 114 1.85 6.62 7.03
CA ALA A 114 1.95 6.71 8.48
C ALA A 114 3.38 6.38 8.93
N LEU A 115 4.29 7.36 8.86
CA LEU A 115 5.65 7.25 9.40
C LEU A 115 5.58 7.09 10.92
N GLY A 116 5.81 5.87 11.42
CA GLY A 116 5.72 5.57 12.85
C GLY A 116 4.29 5.64 13.40
N GLY A 117 3.29 5.26 12.59
CA GLY A 117 1.87 5.34 12.94
C GLY A 117 1.43 4.38 14.07
N PRO A 118 0.16 3.92 14.11
CA PRO A 118 -0.51 3.31 15.27
C PRO A 118 0.17 2.09 15.93
N GLU A 119 1.19 1.50 15.29
CA GLU A 119 2.03 0.45 15.88
C GLU A 119 3.13 1.00 16.80
N SER A 120 3.65 2.20 16.55
CA SER A 120 4.68 2.85 17.39
C SER A 120 4.10 3.41 18.69
N GLY A 121 2.76 3.43 18.79
CA GLY A 121 2.05 3.46 20.06
C GLY A 121 2.20 2.12 20.79
N GLU A 122 3.44 1.72 21.08
CA GLU A 122 3.78 0.59 21.97
C GLU A 122 3.18 0.73 23.38
N GLY A 123 2.42 1.81 23.65
CA GLY A 123 2.02 2.21 25.00
C GLY A 123 0.58 1.93 25.45
N ASN A 124 -0.43 1.60 24.62
CA ASN A 124 -1.82 1.67 25.15
C ASN A 124 -2.90 0.71 24.61
N PHE A 125 -2.56 -0.42 24.00
CA PHE A 125 -3.44 -1.57 24.19
C PHE A 125 -3.23 -2.09 25.62
N ARG A 126 -3.96 -1.52 26.59
CA ARG A 126 -3.96 -1.88 28.03
C ARG A 126 -4.51 -3.29 28.29
N VAL A 127 -4.11 -4.27 27.49
CA VAL A 127 -4.49 -5.68 27.62
C VAL A 127 -3.19 -6.47 27.65
N LYS A 128 -2.88 -7.10 28.78
CA LYS A 128 -1.76 -8.04 28.92
C LYS A 128 -1.81 -9.05 27.77
N ALA A 129 -0.82 -9.02 26.89
CA ALA A 129 -0.70 -9.94 25.76
C ALA A 129 0.12 -11.16 26.19
N TRP A 130 -0.45 -12.36 26.00
CA TRP A 130 0.21 -13.64 26.34
C TRP A 130 1.24 -14.07 25.30
N VAL A 131 1.21 -13.47 24.11
CA VAL A 131 2.09 -13.76 22.98
C VAL A 131 2.67 -12.43 22.49
N LYS A 132 3.94 -12.41 22.07
CA LYS A 132 4.58 -11.22 21.49
C LYS A 132 3.77 -10.72 20.29
N TRP A 133 3.61 -9.41 20.16
CA TRP A 133 2.79 -8.80 19.11
C TRP A 133 3.27 -9.16 17.70
N ASP A 134 4.59 -9.23 17.46
CA ASP A 134 5.14 -9.61 16.15
C ASP A 134 4.63 -10.98 15.69
N LYS A 135 4.59 -11.97 16.61
CA LYS A 135 4.01 -13.29 16.35
C LYS A 135 2.49 -13.28 16.15
N VAL A 136 1.80 -12.30 16.73
CA VAL A 136 0.35 -12.11 16.55
C VAL A 136 0.06 -11.44 15.20
N LEU A 137 0.94 -10.56 14.71
CA LEU A 137 0.82 -9.90 13.42
C LEU A 137 1.23 -10.79 12.25
N GLY A 138 2.11 -11.76 12.50
CA GLY A 138 2.61 -12.70 11.50
C GLY A 138 1.53 -13.44 10.71
N SER A 139 1.89 -13.77 9.47
CA SER A 139 1.08 -14.59 8.55
C SER A 139 0.97 -16.04 9.02
N PHE A 140 0.12 -16.84 8.36
CA PHE A 140 0.03 -18.27 8.65
C PHE A 140 1.34 -19.01 8.38
N GLU A 141 2.10 -18.57 7.38
CA GLU A 141 3.40 -19.13 6.99
C GLU A 141 4.49 -18.85 8.04
N GLU A 142 4.40 -17.72 8.74
CA GLU A 142 5.33 -17.33 9.81
C GLU A 142 4.94 -17.87 11.19
N GLY A 143 3.87 -18.65 11.23
CA GLY A 143 3.33 -19.24 12.45
C GLY A 143 2.46 -18.29 13.28
N GLY A 144 1.89 -17.25 12.66
CA GLY A 144 0.97 -16.31 13.27
C GLY A 144 -0.49 -16.52 12.85
N PRO A 145 -1.44 -15.80 13.47
CA PRO A 145 -2.87 -15.92 13.18
C PRO A 145 -3.31 -15.13 11.94
N ASN A 146 -2.39 -14.56 11.15
CA ASN A 146 -2.66 -13.80 9.92
C ASN A 146 -3.52 -12.55 10.18
N ILE A 147 -3.09 -11.69 11.11
CA ILE A 147 -3.67 -10.36 11.33
C ILE A 147 -3.04 -9.33 10.38
N GLY A 148 -1.74 -9.46 10.12
CA GLY A 148 -0.96 -8.56 9.28
C GLY A 148 -0.54 -7.29 10.01
N SER A 149 0.65 -6.78 9.70
CA SER A 149 1.10 -5.48 10.19
C SER A 149 0.28 -4.35 9.56
N LEU A 150 -0.11 -3.38 10.39
CA LEU A 150 -0.73 -2.13 9.96
C LEU A 150 0.24 -1.27 9.15
N ARG A 151 1.54 -1.33 9.44
CA ARG A 151 2.57 -0.68 8.65
C ARG A 151 2.64 -1.26 7.24
N ASP A 152 2.66 -2.57 7.12
CA ASP A 152 2.65 -3.23 5.81
C ASP A 152 1.35 -2.91 5.05
N MET A 153 0.23 -2.81 5.77
CA MET A 153 -1.07 -2.45 5.19
C MET A 153 -1.00 -1.05 4.60
N ASN A 154 -0.45 -0.11 5.37
CA ASN A 154 -0.27 1.26 4.96
C ASN A 154 0.61 1.36 3.72
N TRP A 155 1.72 0.62 3.70
CA TRP A 155 2.62 0.62 2.54
C TRP A 155 1.97 0.06 1.28
N CYS A 156 1.22 -1.04 1.40
CA CYS A 156 0.50 -1.62 0.27
C CYS A 156 -0.60 -0.69 -0.24
N LEU A 157 -1.38 -0.10 0.67
CA LEU A 157 -2.50 0.79 0.34
C LEU A 157 -2.03 2.10 -0.30
N VAL A 158 -0.96 2.71 0.21
CA VAL A 158 -0.36 3.89 -0.39
C VAL A 158 0.32 3.52 -1.73
N GLY A 159 0.97 2.36 -1.82
CA GLY A 159 1.55 1.83 -3.06
C GLY A 159 0.51 1.63 -4.18
N LYS A 160 -0.76 1.38 -3.85
CA LYS A 160 -1.85 1.32 -4.84
C LYS A 160 -1.98 2.61 -5.66
N TRP A 161 -1.57 3.76 -5.15
CA TRP A 161 -1.62 5.01 -5.91
C TRP A 161 -0.66 5.05 -7.09
N TRP A 162 0.45 4.31 -7.04
CA TRP A 162 1.29 4.12 -8.22
C TRP A 162 0.52 3.41 -9.33
N TRP A 163 -0.16 2.31 -8.98
CA TRP A 163 -1.01 1.58 -9.93
C TRP A 163 -2.12 2.45 -10.52
N ARG A 164 -2.78 3.25 -9.68
CA ARG A 164 -3.84 4.17 -10.14
C ARG A 164 -3.28 5.26 -11.03
N PHE A 165 -2.12 5.82 -10.72
CA PHE A 165 -1.48 6.85 -11.55
C PHE A 165 -1.17 6.32 -12.94
N LEU A 166 -0.59 5.12 -13.01
CA LEU A 166 -0.22 4.49 -14.27
C LEU A 166 -1.41 4.08 -15.16
N ASN A 167 -2.60 3.88 -14.60
CA ASN A 167 -3.77 3.37 -15.33
C ASN A 167 -4.96 4.36 -15.43
N GLU A 168 -5.04 5.37 -14.56
CA GLU A 168 -6.15 6.34 -14.50
C GLU A 168 -5.77 7.69 -15.13
N SER A 169 -5.17 7.67 -16.32
CA SER A 169 -4.67 8.88 -17.01
C SER A 169 -5.75 9.94 -17.30
N ARG A 170 -7.02 9.52 -17.41
CA ARG A 170 -8.18 10.40 -17.65
C ARG A 170 -8.74 11.07 -16.40
N ALA A 171 -8.26 10.71 -15.22
CA ALA A 171 -8.81 11.25 -13.98
C ALA A 171 -8.28 12.67 -13.72
N LEU A 172 -9.12 13.57 -13.20
CA LEU A 172 -8.71 14.95 -12.89
C LEU A 172 -7.55 15.03 -11.89
N TRP A 173 -7.49 14.10 -10.94
CA TRP A 173 -6.38 14.07 -9.98
C TRP A 173 -5.04 13.75 -10.68
N HIS A 174 -5.07 12.94 -11.74
CA HIS A 174 -3.88 12.59 -12.52
C HIS A 174 -3.32 13.82 -13.23
N SER A 175 -4.16 14.62 -13.89
CA SER A 175 -3.70 15.85 -14.57
C SER A 175 -3.10 16.87 -13.59
N ILE A 176 -3.64 16.97 -12.38
CA ILE A 176 -3.08 17.83 -11.31
C ILE A 176 -1.70 17.32 -10.86
N ILE A 177 -1.53 16.00 -10.72
CA ILE A 177 -0.21 15.45 -10.35
C ILE A 177 0.79 15.68 -11.47
N VAL A 178 0.40 15.46 -12.73
CA VAL A 178 1.27 15.70 -13.88
C VAL A 178 1.68 17.16 -13.99
N SER A 179 0.78 18.12 -13.73
CA SER A 179 1.13 19.54 -13.80
C SER A 179 2.08 19.98 -12.68
N ILE A 180 2.08 19.31 -11.53
CA ILE A 180 2.95 19.64 -10.39
C ILE A 180 4.29 18.89 -10.43
N TYR A 181 4.27 17.61 -10.83
CA TYR A 181 5.43 16.71 -10.72
C TYR A 181 5.98 16.23 -12.08
N GLY A 182 5.43 16.70 -13.20
CA GLY A 182 5.82 16.31 -14.56
C GLY A 182 5.09 15.07 -15.08
N GLU A 183 5.32 14.71 -16.34
CA GLU A 183 4.61 13.64 -17.07
C GLU A 183 4.62 12.28 -16.35
N ASN A 184 5.73 11.94 -15.70
CA ASN A 184 5.86 10.70 -14.93
C ASN A 184 5.41 10.82 -13.47
N GLY A 185 4.90 11.98 -13.05
CA GLY A 185 4.47 12.23 -11.67
C GLY A 185 5.60 12.10 -10.64
N GLY A 186 6.86 12.25 -11.05
CA GLY A 186 8.04 11.97 -10.23
C GLY A 186 8.35 10.47 -10.00
N LEU A 187 7.66 9.57 -10.69
CA LEU A 187 7.93 8.13 -10.71
C LEU A 187 9.04 7.81 -11.72
N GLU A 188 10.21 8.40 -11.56
CA GLU A 188 11.36 7.96 -12.35
C GLU A 188 11.78 6.57 -11.87
N LEU A 189 11.44 5.56 -12.67
CA LEU A 189 11.77 4.16 -12.48
C LEU A 189 13.30 3.98 -12.53
N GLY A 190 14.00 4.29 -11.44
CA GLY A 190 15.39 3.84 -11.25
C GLY A 190 16.38 4.84 -10.68
N VAL A 191 16.10 6.13 -10.59
CA VAL A 191 17.06 7.10 -10.02
C VAL A 191 16.31 8.13 -9.18
N GLY A 192 16.85 8.45 -8.02
CA GLY A 192 16.25 9.33 -7.01
C GLY A 192 15.89 10.72 -7.54
N GLY A 193 14.70 10.83 -8.15
CA GLY A 193 14.09 12.10 -8.50
C GLY A 193 13.91 12.95 -7.24
N ARG A 194 14.38 14.20 -7.31
CA ARG A 194 14.21 15.17 -6.21
C ARG A 194 12.72 15.38 -5.97
N CYS A 195 12.21 14.84 -4.86
CA CYS A 195 10.85 15.10 -4.42
C CYS A 195 10.67 16.60 -4.15
N ILE A 196 9.81 17.26 -4.91
CA ILE A 196 9.46 18.67 -4.71
C ILE A 196 8.62 18.78 -3.43
N GLY A 197 9.28 19.11 -2.32
CA GLY A 197 8.65 19.45 -1.04
C GLY A 197 7.98 18.30 -0.27
N SER A 198 7.45 18.64 0.91
CA SER A 198 6.83 17.69 1.84
C SER A 198 5.33 17.50 1.57
N SER A 199 4.98 16.91 0.43
CA SER A 199 3.58 16.69 0.07
C SER A 199 3.09 15.25 0.38
N VAL A 200 1.78 15.02 0.26
CA VAL A 200 1.18 13.67 0.32
C VAL A 200 1.72 12.82 -0.84
N TRP A 201 1.79 13.37 -2.06
CA TRP A 201 2.31 12.69 -3.25
C TRP A 201 3.79 12.32 -3.11
N SER A 202 4.61 13.21 -2.56
CA SER A 202 6.02 12.91 -2.25
C SER A 202 6.17 11.73 -1.28
N SER A 203 5.15 11.46 -0.46
CA SER A 203 5.14 10.29 0.44
C SER A 203 4.75 9.01 -0.30
N VAL A 204 3.83 9.12 -1.26
CA VAL A 204 3.48 8.04 -2.21
C VAL A 204 4.70 7.63 -3.04
N ILE A 205 5.45 8.58 -3.59
CA ILE A 205 6.66 8.31 -4.39
C ILE A 205 7.72 7.58 -3.53
N LYS A 206 7.97 8.03 -2.31
CA LYS A 206 8.97 7.41 -1.42
C LYS A 206 8.69 5.94 -1.10
N ILE A 207 7.43 5.52 -1.18
CA ILE A 207 7.06 4.16 -0.82
C ILE A 207 7.55 3.10 -1.79
N GLY A 208 7.74 3.46 -3.06
CA GLY A 208 8.35 2.56 -4.04
C GLY A 208 9.75 2.16 -3.61
N GLY A 209 10.58 3.15 -3.25
CA GLY A 209 11.93 2.91 -2.73
C GLY A 209 11.94 2.13 -1.42
N LEU A 210 11.01 2.43 -0.50
CA LEU A 210 10.89 1.65 0.75
C LEU A 210 10.57 0.17 0.47
N LEU A 211 9.62 -0.10 -0.41
CA LEU A 211 9.24 -1.48 -0.76
C LEU A 211 10.34 -2.19 -1.56
N ASP A 212 11.09 -1.46 -2.39
CA ASP A 212 12.26 -1.99 -3.09
C ASP A 212 13.40 -2.34 -2.13
N ASN A 213 13.64 -1.53 -1.09
CA ASN A 213 14.64 -1.80 -0.04
C ASN A 213 14.33 -3.06 0.77
N VAL A 214 13.04 -3.39 0.95
CA VAL A 214 12.60 -4.68 1.54
C VAL A 214 12.64 -5.84 0.52
N GLY A 215 13.28 -5.64 -0.63
CA GLY A 215 13.47 -6.66 -1.65
C GLY A 215 12.20 -7.03 -2.41
N CYS A 216 11.12 -6.25 -2.33
CA CYS A 216 9.87 -6.55 -3.04
C CYS A 216 9.92 -6.23 -4.54
N ARG A 217 10.98 -5.57 -5.03
CA ARG A 217 11.11 -5.15 -6.45
C ARG A 217 9.83 -4.46 -6.96
N PHE A 218 9.22 -3.63 -6.11
CA PHE A 218 8.02 -2.85 -6.35
C PHE A 218 8.09 -2.06 -7.66
N SER A 219 9.11 -1.23 -7.84
CA SER A 219 9.17 -0.35 -9.01
C SER A 219 9.27 -1.14 -10.32
N SER A 220 10.04 -2.23 -10.31
CA SER A 220 10.18 -3.11 -11.48
C SER A 220 9.02 -4.09 -11.68
N SER A 221 8.03 -4.12 -10.79
CA SER A 221 6.87 -5.01 -10.90
C SER A 221 5.77 -4.49 -11.83
N PHE A 222 5.80 -3.19 -12.18
CA PHE A 222 4.86 -2.59 -13.11
C PHE A 222 5.40 -2.69 -14.52
N GLU A 223 4.69 -3.37 -15.40
CA GLU A 223 5.06 -3.53 -16.80
C GLU A 223 4.04 -2.87 -17.71
N LYS A 224 4.48 -2.03 -18.64
CA LYS A 224 3.60 -1.42 -19.65
C LYS A 224 3.18 -2.47 -20.69
N VAL A 225 1.93 -2.89 -20.69
CA VAL A 225 1.33 -3.74 -21.72
C VAL A 225 0.85 -2.84 -22.85
N VAL A 226 1.40 -3.08 -24.04
CA VAL A 226 1.07 -2.35 -25.25
C VAL A 226 -0.38 -2.65 -25.65
N GLY A 227 -1.14 -1.57 -25.83
CA GLY A 227 -2.49 -1.61 -26.37
C GLY A 227 -2.48 -1.43 -27.89
N ASP A 228 -3.19 -0.39 -28.36
CA ASP A 228 -3.23 0.09 -29.76
C ASP A 228 -1.88 0.53 -30.34
N GLY A 229 -0.85 0.69 -29.51
CA GLY A 229 0.50 1.06 -29.94
C GLY A 229 0.68 2.52 -30.33
N LEU A 230 -0.35 3.38 -30.23
CA LEU A 230 -0.33 4.79 -30.66
C LEU A 230 0.39 5.73 -29.68
N SER A 231 0.61 5.26 -28.45
CA SER A 231 1.16 6.07 -27.34
C SER A 231 2.32 5.36 -26.62
N THR A 232 2.86 4.33 -27.26
CA THR A 232 4.01 3.57 -26.73
C THR A 232 5.15 3.68 -27.72
N LYS A 233 6.30 4.16 -27.25
CA LYS A 233 7.50 4.25 -28.07
C LYS A 233 8.09 2.86 -28.26
N PHE A 234 8.28 2.47 -29.51
CA PHE A 234 8.67 1.13 -29.89
C PHE A 234 10.04 0.73 -29.38
N TRP A 235 10.97 1.65 -29.17
CA TRP A 235 12.32 1.29 -28.67
C TRP A 235 12.55 1.71 -27.22
N VAL A 236 12.05 2.89 -26.84
CA VAL A 236 12.38 3.55 -25.56
C VAL A 236 11.67 2.90 -24.36
N ASP A 237 10.44 2.41 -24.53
CA ASP A 237 9.60 2.02 -23.38
C ASP A 237 9.86 0.59 -22.85
N ARG A 238 10.34 -0.35 -23.70
CA ARG A 238 10.40 -1.79 -23.31
C ARG A 238 11.61 -2.57 -23.84
N TRP A 239 12.39 -2.02 -24.78
CA TRP A 239 13.28 -2.85 -25.63
C TRP A 239 14.77 -2.51 -25.52
N THR A 240 15.22 -2.18 -24.31
CA THR A 240 16.62 -1.88 -23.98
C THR A 240 17.60 -3.05 -24.18
N LYS A 241 17.11 -4.24 -24.54
CA LYS A 241 17.94 -5.44 -24.79
C LYS A 241 18.57 -5.50 -26.18
N PHE A 242 18.12 -4.67 -27.13
CA PHE A 242 18.56 -4.72 -28.54
C PHE A 242 19.16 -3.39 -29.00
N PRO A 243 20.30 -2.95 -28.42
CA PRO A 243 20.88 -1.65 -28.75
C PRO A 243 21.35 -1.56 -30.21
N ARG A 244 21.73 -2.67 -30.84
CA ARG A 244 22.17 -2.68 -32.25
C ARG A 244 20.99 -2.49 -33.20
N LEU A 245 19.88 -3.19 -32.96
CA LEU A 245 18.63 -2.98 -33.71
C LEU A 245 18.11 -1.55 -33.52
N PHE A 246 18.16 -1.04 -32.28
CA PHE A 246 17.81 0.34 -32.01
C PHE A 246 18.66 1.31 -32.84
N GLN A 247 19.98 1.10 -32.96
CA GLN A 247 20.87 1.94 -33.76
C GLN A 247 20.63 1.84 -35.28
N LEU A 248 20.18 0.70 -35.77
CA LEU A 248 19.85 0.49 -37.19
C LEU A 248 18.55 1.16 -37.62
N ASP A 249 17.59 1.34 -36.72
CA ASP A 249 16.30 1.96 -37.06
C ASP A 249 16.49 3.43 -37.50
N ILE A 250 15.84 3.83 -38.59
CA ILE A 250 15.82 5.23 -39.05
C ILE A 250 15.11 6.12 -38.02
N CYS A 251 14.02 5.63 -37.43
CA CYS A 251 13.14 6.36 -36.51
C CYS A 251 13.30 5.83 -35.08
N LYS A 252 14.11 6.52 -34.26
CA LYS A 252 14.36 6.14 -32.85
C LYS A 252 13.11 6.27 -31.97
N GLU A 253 12.27 7.26 -32.31
CA GLU A 253 11.03 7.60 -31.60
C GLU A 253 9.80 6.95 -32.25
N ALA A 254 9.98 5.92 -33.10
CA ALA A 254 8.87 5.22 -33.74
C ALA A 254 7.88 4.69 -32.69
N LEU A 255 6.58 4.78 -32.98
CA LEU A 255 5.54 4.19 -32.15
C LEU A 255 5.39 2.70 -32.48
N VAL A 256 4.83 1.93 -31.55
CA VAL A 256 4.55 0.51 -31.82
C VAL A 256 3.60 0.35 -33.00
N ALA A 257 2.63 1.25 -33.14
CA ALA A 257 1.70 1.29 -34.28
C ALA A 257 2.39 1.57 -35.63
N ASP A 258 3.53 2.27 -35.65
CA ASP A 258 4.28 2.56 -36.90
C ASP A 258 5.06 1.35 -37.41
N ARG A 259 5.31 0.38 -36.52
CA ARG A 259 6.18 -0.77 -36.75
C ARG A 259 5.39 -2.06 -36.84
N GLY A 260 4.28 -2.20 -36.15
CA GLY A 260 3.48 -3.42 -36.15
C GLY A 260 2.00 -3.14 -36.27
N SER A 261 1.35 -3.88 -37.16
CA SER A 261 -0.10 -4.05 -37.18
C SER A 261 -0.43 -5.51 -36.94
N VAL A 262 -1.61 -5.80 -36.42
CA VAL A 262 -2.06 -7.19 -36.29
C VAL A 262 -3.17 -7.40 -37.29
N ILE A 263 -2.96 -8.37 -38.17
CA ILE A 263 -3.95 -8.78 -39.16
C ILE A 263 -4.43 -10.17 -38.71
N GLY A 264 -5.64 -10.25 -38.19
CA GLY A 264 -6.19 -11.51 -37.65
C GLY A 264 -5.51 -11.94 -36.34
N LYS A 265 -4.76 -13.04 -36.36
CA LYS A 265 -4.03 -13.59 -35.19
C LYS A 265 -2.50 -13.39 -35.26
N GLU A 266 -2.00 -12.85 -36.37
CA GLU A 266 -0.57 -12.69 -36.62
C GLU A 266 -0.18 -11.21 -36.58
N GLY A 267 0.92 -10.92 -35.88
CA GLY A 267 1.53 -9.59 -35.87
C GLY A 267 2.39 -9.42 -37.12
N VAL A 268 2.00 -8.50 -37.99
CA VAL A 268 2.78 -8.10 -39.16
C VAL A 268 3.65 -6.92 -38.77
N TRP A 269 4.97 -7.11 -38.79
CA TRP A 269 5.94 -6.09 -38.43
C TRP A 269 6.66 -5.55 -39.67
N SER A 270 6.70 -4.23 -39.82
CA SER A 270 7.39 -3.51 -40.88
C SER A 270 8.58 -2.75 -40.31
N TRP A 271 9.77 -3.07 -40.82
CA TRP A 271 11.03 -2.50 -40.36
C TRP A 271 11.53 -1.41 -41.31
N LYS A 272 12.01 -0.28 -40.77
CA LYS A 272 12.67 0.77 -41.56
C LYS A 272 14.12 0.91 -41.10
N TRP A 273 14.97 0.02 -41.60
CA TRP A 273 16.40 0.02 -41.31
C TRP A 273 17.16 1.00 -42.19
N ARG A 274 18.23 1.61 -41.65
CA ARG A 274 19.18 2.41 -42.46
C ARG A 274 19.94 1.54 -43.47
N ARG A 275 20.13 0.27 -43.12
CA ARG A 275 20.78 -0.77 -43.91
C ARG A 275 20.32 -2.13 -43.38
N ASP A 276 20.43 -3.18 -44.20
CA ASP A 276 20.08 -4.52 -43.73
C ASP A 276 20.96 -4.97 -42.55
N PRO A 277 20.36 -5.68 -41.57
CA PRO A 277 21.09 -6.28 -40.44
C PRO A 277 22.14 -7.28 -40.94
N ARG A 278 23.34 -7.27 -40.34
CA ARG A 278 24.43 -8.18 -40.71
C ARG A 278 25.02 -8.88 -39.48
N GLY A 279 25.39 -10.15 -39.66
CA GLY A 279 26.07 -10.95 -38.63
C GLY A 279 25.29 -11.00 -37.32
N ARG A 280 25.88 -10.48 -36.23
CA ARG A 280 25.27 -10.48 -34.89
C ARG A 280 23.95 -9.71 -34.80
N GLU A 281 23.70 -8.76 -35.70
CA GLU A 281 22.45 -8.01 -35.76
C GLU A 281 21.28 -8.91 -36.25
N VAL A 282 21.57 -9.90 -37.10
CA VAL A 282 20.56 -10.86 -37.59
C VAL A 282 20.12 -11.78 -36.46
N SER A 283 21.07 -12.28 -35.66
CA SER A 283 20.74 -13.11 -34.50
C SER A 283 19.93 -12.35 -33.43
N GLU A 284 20.24 -11.06 -33.22
CA GLU A 284 19.42 -10.20 -32.35
C GLU A 284 18.00 -10.01 -32.92
N LEU A 285 17.87 -9.84 -34.24
CA LEU A 285 16.57 -9.71 -34.89
C LEU A 285 15.74 -11.01 -34.77
N GLU A 286 16.36 -12.18 -34.90
CA GLU A 286 15.70 -13.47 -34.73
C GLU A 286 15.21 -13.72 -33.30
N GLU A 287 16.02 -13.34 -32.29
CA GLU A 287 15.58 -13.36 -30.89
C GLU A 287 14.44 -12.38 -30.65
N PHE A 288 14.54 -11.19 -31.24
CA PHE A 288 13.51 -10.16 -31.12
C PHE A 288 12.18 -10.58 -31.75
N CYS A 289 12.19 -11.15 -32.96
CA CYS A 289 10.99 -11.66 -33.62
C CYS A 289 10.33 -12.77 -32.80
N ARG A 290 11.10 -13.70 -32.20
CA ARG A 290 10.56 -14.74 -31.30
C ARG A 290 9.83 -14.15 -30.09
N ILE A 291 10.35 -13.07 -29.51
CA ILE A 291 9.69 -12.39 -28.39
C ILE A 291 8.39 -11.72 -28.88
N LEU A 292 8.40 -11.09 -30.06
CA LEU A 292 7.22 -10.44 -30.63
C LEU A 292 6.13 -11.44 -31.01
N GLU A 293 6.48 -12.61 -31.54
CA GLU A 293 5.54 -13.70 -31.84
C GLU A 293 4.89 -14.27 -30.58
N SER A 294 5.64 -14.33 -29.47
CA SER A 294 5.09 -14.72 -28.16
C SER A 294 4.18 -13.64 -27.56
N TYR A 295 4.30 -12.40 -28.02
CA TYR A 295 3.56 -11.27 -27.52
C TYR A 295 2.24 -11.10 -28.27
N LYS A 296 1.12 -11.30 -27.56
CA LYS A 296 -0.21 -10.99 -28.08
C LYS A 296 -0.59 -9.57 -27.64
N PRO A 297 -0.39 -8.53 -28.46
CA PRO A 297 -0.84 -7.19 -28.11
C PRO A 297 -2.37 -7.19 -27.97
N ASN A 298 -2.86 -6.58 -26.89
CA ASN A 298 -4.29 -6.40 -26.71
C ASN A 298 -4.68 -5.12 -27.45
N LEU A 299 -5.12 -5.25 -28.70
CA LEU A 299 -5.40 -4.11 -29.59
C LEU A 299 -6.66 -3.33 -29.22
N LEU A 300 -7.42 -3.79 -28.23
CA LEU A 300 -8.62 -3.12 -27.76
C LEU A 300 -8.25 -2.05 -26.72
N GLY A 301 -7.86 -0.88 -27.24
CA GLY A 301 -7.71 0.37 -26.48
C GLY A 301 -6.26 0.77 -26.16
N ALA A 302 -6.12 1.88 -25.43
CA ALA A 302 -4.83 2.44 -25.03
C ALA A 302 -4.00 1.46 -24.17
N TYR A 303 -2.68 1.69 -24.08
CA TYR A 303 -1.80 0.90 -23.21
C TYR A 303 -2.32 0.84 -21.76
N LYS A 304 -2.03 -0.26 -21.08
CA LYS A 304 -2.30 -0.43 -19.65
C LYS A 304 -1.06 -0.95 -18.98
N PHE A 305 -0.84 -0.59 -17.72
CA PHE A 305 0.18 -1.26 -16.94
C PHE A 305 -0.40 -2.56 -16.40
N ALA A 306 0.36 -3.64 -16.47
CA ALA A 306 0.09 -4.90 -15.78
C ALA A 306 1.06 -5.07 -14.62
N TRP A 307 0.62 -5.84 -13.63
CA TRP A 307 1.44 -6.19 -12.49
C TRP A 307 1.95 -7.63 -12.67
N LYS A 308 3.27 -7.85 -12.63
CA LYS A 308 3.87 -9.18 -12.88
C LYS A 308 3.31 -10.30 -12.01
N LEU A 309 2.78 -9.95 -10.84
CA LEU A 309 2.25 -10.87 -9.83
C LEU A 309 0.85 -11.39 -10.16
N THR A 310 0.05 -10.60 -10.83
CA THR A 310 -1.29 -10.96 -11.31
C THR A 310 -1.52 -10.28 -12.66
N PRO A 311 -1.03 -10.89 -13.75
CA PRO A 311 -1.16 -10.32 -15.09
C PRO A 311 -2.61 -10.05 -15.52
N PHE A 312 -3.58 -10.73 -14.89
CA PHE A 312 -4.99 -10.71 -15.26
C PHE A 312 -5.94 -10.08 -14.21
N GLU A 313 -5.57 -10.03 -12.92
CA GLU A 313 -6.47 -9.56 -11.84
C GLU A 313 -6.19 -8.12 -11.37
N GLY A 314 -5.18 -7.45 -11.94
CA GLY A 314 -4.78 -6.10 -11.53
C GLY A 314 -4.09 -6.07 -10.15
N PHE A 315 -3.84 -4.86 -9.61
CA PHE A 315 -3.11 -4.68 -8.35
C PHE A 315 -3.95 -5.12 -7.13
N SER A 316 -3.54 -6.22 -6.48
CA SER A 316 -4.16 -6.73 -5.27
C SER A 316 -3.36 -6.37 -4.02
N ASN A 317 -3.95 -5.53 -3.16
CA ASN A 317 -3.37 -5.18 -1.85
C ASN A 317 -3.16 -6.42 -0.98
N ARG A 318 -4.03 -7.43 -1.10
CA ARG A 318 -3.99 -8.67 -0.30
C ARG A 318 -2.76 -9.52 -0.63
N LEU A 319 -2.53 -9.79 -1.91
CA LEU A 319 -1.38 -10.58 -2.37
C LEU A 319 -0.06 -9.85 -2.11
N ARG A 320 -0.09 -8.51 -2.10
CA ARG A 320 1.03 -7.67 -1.70
C ARG A 320 1.35 -7.84 -0.21
N TRP A 321 0.32 -7.82 0.62
CA TRP A 321 0.45 -7.91 2.07
C TRP A 321 1.12 -9.21 2.52
N GLU A 322 0.72 -10.33 1.90
CA GLU A 322 1.29 -11.66 2.17
C GLU A 322 2.79 -11.72 1.79
N LYS A 323 3.22 -11.07 0.70
CA LYS A 323 4.64 -11.02 0.30
C LYS A 323 5.49 -10.01 1.06
N VAL A 324 4.92 -8.88 1.47
CA VAL A 324 5.64 -7.87 2.25
C VAL A 324 5.87 -8.42 3.66
N GLY A 325 4.82 -8.96 4.30
CA GLY A 325 4.94 -9.60 5.62
C GLY A 325 6.02 -10.69 5.63
N GLY A 326 5.95 -11.64 4.69
CA GLY A 326 6.90 -12.74 4.57
C GLY A 326 8.37 -12.38 4.32
N ARG A 327 8.68 -11.11 4.00
CA ARG A 327 10.05 -10.63 3.68
C ARG A 327 10.60 -9.60 4.66
N VAL A 328 9.75 -8.85 5.36
CA VAL A 328 10.18 -7.79 6.29
C VAL A 328 10.87 -8.37 7.52
N GLU A 329 10.49 -9.58 7.99
CA GLU A 329 10.92 -10.04 9.31
C GLU A 329 11.91 -11.21 9.34
N GLY A 330 12.29 -11.83 8.22
CA GLY A 330 13.36 -12.84 8.17
C GLY A 330 13.21 -14.05 9.11
N GLY A 331 12.06 -14.18 9.79
CA GLY A 331 11.81 -15.16 10.81
C GLY A 331 11.33 -16.46 10.17
N ARG A 332 12.20 -17.48 10.16
CA ARG A 332 11.80 -18.88 9.95
C ARG A 332 10.96 -19.34 11.15
N GLY A 333 9.73 -18.86 11.24
CA GLY A 333 8.72 -19.49 12.09
C GLY A 333 8.27 -20.81 11.46
N GLU A 334 7.95 -21.81 12.27
CA GLU A 334 7.24 -22.98 11.76
C GLU A 334 5.83 -22.56 11.33
N ALA A 335 5.49 -22.86 10.08
CA ALA A 335 4.18 -22.53 9.53
C ALA A 335 3.07 -23.18 10.35
N THR A 336 2.07 -22.38 10.71
CA THR A 336 0.91 -22.88 11.45
C THR A 336 -0.13 -23.43 10.50
N ARG A 337 -0.51 -24.70 10.69
CA ARG A 337 -1.62 -25.32 9.95
C ARG A 337 -2.96 -24.90 10.56
N TRP A 338 -3.49 -23.78 10.11
CA TRP A 338 -4.85 -23.37 10.45
C TRP A 338 -5.86 -24.19 9.64
N VAL A 339 -6.67 -25.00 10.33
CA VAL A 339 -7.64 -25.89 9.68
C VAL A 339 -8.97 -25.17 9.54
N LYS A 340 -9.41 -24.93 8.29
CA LYS A 340 -10.68 -24.21 8.00
C LYS A 340 -11.92 -24.96 8.50
N ALA A 341 -11.87 -26.29 8.57
CA ALA A 341 -12.96 -27.14 9.05
C ALA A 341 -13.21 -27.03 10.56
N ILE A 342 -12.27 -26.45 11.32
CA ILE A 342 -12.33 -26.38 12.78
C ILE A 342 -12.68 -24.94 13.19
N PRO A 343 -13.54 -24.73 14.22
CA PRO A 343 -13.83 -23.40 14.74
C PRO A 343 -12.56 -22.61 15.11
N THR A 344 -12.53 -21.31 14.79
CA THR A 344 -11.37 -20.42 15.04
C THR A 344 -10.87 -20.47 16.49
N LYS A 345 -11.77 -20.63 17.46
CA LYS A 345 -11.42 -20.75 18.89
C LYS A 345 -10.48 -21.93 19.18
N VAL A 346 -10.64 -23.04 18.45
CA VAL A 346 -9.84 -24.25 18.62
C VAL A 346 -8.49 -24.10 17.92
N ASN A 347 -8.46 -23.54 16.69
CA ASN A 347 -7.20 -23.23 16.01
C ASN A 347 -6.31 -22.31 16.85
N VAL A 348 -6.88 -21.26 17.44
CA VAL A 348 -6.19 -20.37 18.38
C VAL A 348 -5.65 -21.12 19.59
N PHE A 349 -6.44 -22.03 20.16
CA PHE A 349 -6.03 -22.79 21.34
C PHE A 349 -4.78 -23.62 21.03
N PHE A 350 -4.79 -24.38 19.93
CA PHE A 350 -3.64 -25.16 19.48
C PHE A 350 -2.44 -24.28 19.15
N TRP A 351 -2.66 -23.13 18.50
CA TRP A 351 -1.59 -22.16 18.23
C TRP A 351 -0.94 -21.63 19.51
N ARG A 352 -1.72 -21.33 20.56
CA ARG A 352 -1.15 -20.93 21.86
C ARG A 352 -0.45 -22.08 22.57
N ALA A 353 -0.98 -23.31 22.40
CA ALA A 353 -0.38 -24.51 22.94
C ALA A 353 0.98 -24.82 22.29
N SER A 354 1.14 -24.57 20.98
CA SER A 354 2.41 -24.76 20.29
C SER A 354 3.48 -23.72 20.66
N LEU A 355 3.06 -22.56 21.17
CA LEU A 355 3.95 -21.51 21.68
C LEU A 355 4.25 -21.63 23.19
N ASP A 356 3.70 -22.64 23.87
CA ASP A 356 3.70 -22.75 25.34
C ASP A 356 3.21 -21.47 26.03
N ARG A 357 2.07 -20.96 25.56
CA ARG A 357 1.41 -19.73 26.08
C ARG A 357 -0.04 -19.97 26.48
N LEU A 358 -0.41 -21.19 26.88
CA LEU A 358 -1.69 -21.42 27.54
C LEU A 358 -1.64 -20.90 28.99
N PRO A 359 -2.77 -20.40 29.54
CA PRO A 359 -2.83 -19.86 30.89
C PRO A 359 -2.85 -20.99 31.94
N CYS A 360 -1.82 -21.85 31.95
CA CYS A 360 -1.62 -22.88 32.98
C CYS A 360 -1.09 -22.23 34.26
N ARG A 361 -1.31 -22.85 35.43
CA ARG A 361 -0.91 -22.28 36.74
C ARG A 361 0.56 -21.87 36.80
N VAL A 362 1.48 -22.65 36.25
CA VAL A 362 2.91 -22.31 36.17
C VAL A 362 3.16 -21.01 35.40
N LEU A 363 2.41 -20.77 34.32
CA LEU A 363 2.54 -19.55 33.55
C LEU A 363 1.88 -18.38 34.29
N LEU A 364 0.72 -18.60 34.89
CA LEU A 364 -0.02 -17.57 35.64
C LEU A 364 0.79 -17.03 36.83
N ASP A 365 1.44 -17.92 37.58
CA ASP A 365 2.37 -17.59 38.66
C ASP A 365 3.55 -16.73 38.16
N LYS A 366 4.20 -17.13 37.06
CA LYS A 366 5.24 -16.32 36.39
C LYS A 366 4.79 -14.92 35.97
N TYR A 367 3.49 -14.71 35.76
CA TYR A 367 2.90 -13.42 35.41
C TYR A 367 2.39 -12.62 36.63
N GLY A 368 2.71 -13.08 37.84
CA GLY A 368 2.38 -12.45 39.12
C GLY A 368 0.93 -12.64 39.54
N VAL A 369 0.27 -13.71 39.07
CA VAL A 369 -1.05 -14.10 39.59
C VAL A 369 -0.82 -15.06 40.74
N ASP A 370 -1.14 -14.60 41.95
CA ASP A 370 -0.99 -15.40 43.17
C ASP A 370 -1.92 -16.62 43.13
N LEU A 371 -1.33 -17.81 43.08
CA LEU A 371 -2.02 -19.08 42.88
C LEU A 371 -1.39 -20.16 43.76
N ASP A 372 -1.91 -20.32 44.97
CA ASP A 372 -1.59 -21.45 45.82
C ASP A 372 -2.69 -22.53 45.75
N PRO A 373 -2.37 -23.80 45.39
CA PRO A 373 -1.11 -24.35 44.87
C PRO A 373 -1.01 -24.37 43.33
N ILE A 374 0.23 -24.31 42.80
CA ILE A 374 0.59 -24.42 41.36
C ILE A 374 0.38 -25.85 40.78
N LEU A 375 0.08 -26.82 41.65
CA LEU A 375 -0.21 -28.20 41.26
C LEU A 375 -1.38 -28.29 40.29
N CYS A 376 -1.32 -29.25 39.37
CA CYS A 376 -2.42 -29.54 38.46
C CYS A 376 -3.66 -29.96 39.25
N PRO A 377 -4.81 -29.27 39.09
CA PRO A 377 -6.01 -29.59 39.85
C PRO A 377 -6.62 -30.95 39.49
N MET A 378 -6.22 -31.56 38.36
CA MET A 378 -6.71 -32.87 37.93
C MET A 378 -5.92 -34.03 38.55
N CYS A 379 -4.59 -33.95 38.59
CA CYS A 379 -3.74 -35.05 39.07
C CYS A 379 -3.17 -34.82 40.47
N ASN A 380 -3.11 -33.57 40.93
CA ASN A 380 -2.54 -33.11 42.19
C ASN A 380 -1.11 -33.62 42.49
N ARG A 381 -0.35 -34.01 41.45
CA ARG A 381 0.99 -34.64 41.56
C ARG A 381 2.09 -33.83 40.89
N GLU A 382 1.81 -33.26 39.73
CA GLU A 382 2.76 -32.44 38.96
C GLU A 382 2.25 -30.99 38.86
N SER A 383 3.15 -30.04 38.60
CA SER A 383 2.78 -28.64 38.34
C SER A 383 2.03 -28.48 37.02
N GLU A 384 1.01 -27.62 36.97
CA GLU A 384 0.21 -27.42 35.76
C GLU A 384 1.01 -26.63 34.71
N SER A 385 1.70 -27.36 33.83
CA SER A 385 2.42 -26.83 32.66
C SER A 385 1.72 -27.21 31.36
N THR A 386 2.04 -26.52 30.26
CA THR A 386 1.49 -26.83 28.93
C THR A 386 1.82 -28.24 28.46
N SER A 387 2.99 -28.76 28.81
CA SER A 387 3.40 -30.14 28.53
C SER A 387 2.63 -31.15 29.40
N HIS A 388 2.36 -30.81 30.66
CA HIS A 388 1.55 -31.65 31.55
C HIS A 388 0.09 -31.75 31.08
N VAL A 389 -0.51 -30.64 30.62
CA VAL A 389 -1.89 -30.62 30.08
C VAL A 389 -2.02 -31.33 28.72
N LYS A 390 -0.90 -31.56 28.02
CA LYS A 390 -0.85 -32.29 26.74
C LYS A 390 -0.70 -33.82 26.92
N LYS A 391 -0.27 -34.28 28.10
CA LYS A 391 -0.24 -35.71 28.47
C LYS A 391 -1.63 -36.16 28.85
#